data_AF-A0A3N5S7Q0-F1
#
_entry.id   AF-A0A3N5S7Q0-F1
#
_cell.length_a   1.000
_cell.length_b   1.000
_cell.length_c   1.000
_cell.angle_alpha   90.00
_cell.angle_beta   90.00
_cell.angle_gamma   90.00
#
_symmetry.space_group_name_H-M   'P 1'
#
loop_
_entity.id
_entity.type
_entity.pdbx_description
1 polymer ?
#
loop_
_entity_poly.entity_id
_entity_poly.type
_entity_poly.pdbx_seq_one_letter_code
_entity_poly.pdbx_strand_id
1 'polypeptide(L)'
;MPMFPHLFSPITINGLEVKNRVAYPALGLLYSYDGTLNDRYYEYFREKAKGGAGIVTVGPVGIDKAGSGLIVLSLRATRRSSPSKNLRRS
;
A
#
# COMPACT_ATOMS: atom_id res chain seq x y z
N MET A 1 -34.60 -3.79 2.79
CA MET A 1 -33.52 -4.03 1.81
C MET A 1 -32.29 -3.23 2.22
N PRO A 2 -31.08 -3.80 2.23
CA PRO A 2 -29.88 -3.05 2.60
C PRO A 2 -29.59 -1.96 1.56
N MET A 3 -29.18 -0.78 2.04
CA MET A 3 -28.94 0.42 1.21
C MET A 3 -27.80 0.24 0.19
N PHE A 4 -26.86 -0.69 0.44
CA PHE A 4 -25.74 -1.01 -0.45
C PHE A 4 -25.58 -2.53 -0.62
N PRO A 5 -26.36 -3.17 -1.51
CA PRO A 5 -26.43 -4.64 -1.61
C PRO A 5 -25.12 -5.31 -2.07
N HIS A 6 -24.21 -4.56 -2.69
CA HIS A 6 -22.98 -5.10 -3.26
C HIS A 6 -21.69 -4.63 -2.58
N LEU A 7 -21.76 -3.64 -1.69
CA LEU A 7 -20.55 -2.99 -1.18
C LEU A 7 -19.64 -3.96 -0.42
N PHE A 8 -20.24 -4.83 0.39
CA PHE A 8 -19.55 -5.82 1.20
C PHE A 8 -19.59 -7.23 0.61
N SER A 9 -20.12 -7.41 -0.60
CA SER A 9 -20.08 -8.70 -1.26
C SER A 9 -18.74 -8.90 -1.99
N PRO A 10 -18.23 -10.14 -2.06
CA PRO A 10 -17.03 -10.44 -2.82
C PRO A 10 -17.14 -10.09 -4.30
N ILE A 11 -15.99 -9.84 -4.93
CA ILE A 11 -15.85 -9.63 -6.38
C ILE A 11 -14.55 -10.28 -6.86
N THR A 12 -14.58 -10.88 -8.05
CA THR A 12 -13.37 -11.37 -8.72
C THR A 12 -12.88 -10.35 -9.74
N ILE A 13 -11.61 -9.95 -9.63
CA ILE A 13 -10.94 -9.04 -10.56
C ILE A 13 -9.77 -9.78 -11.19
N ASN A 14 -9.84 -10.05 -12.50
CA ASN A 14 -8.80 -10.75 -13.26
C ASN A 14 -8.26 -12.04 -12.58
N GLY A 15 -9.15 -12.81 -11.95
CA GLY A 15 -8.82 -14.05 -11.22
C GLY A 15 -8.48 -13.89 -9.73
N LEU A 16 -8.38 -12.67 -9.21
CA LEU A 16 -8.21 -12.41 -7.78
C LEU A 16 -9.58 -12.19 -7.11
N GLU A 17 -9.94 -13.04 -6.16
CA GLU A 17 -11.11 -12.80 -5.30
C GLU A 17 -10.80 -11.75 -4.23
N VAL A 18 -11.65 -10.74 -4.17
CA VAL A 18 -11.58 -9.64 -3.22
C VAL A 18 -12.80 -9.69 -2.32
N LYS A 19 -12.57 -9.68 -1.00
CA LYS A 19 -13.61 -9.85 0.03
C LYS A 19 -14.72 -8.78 0.03
N ASN A 20 -14.48 -7.59 -0.52
CA ASN A 20 -15.45 -6.50 -0.62
C ASN A 20 -15.01 -5.47 -1.67
N ARG A 21 -15.88 -4.50 -1.97
CA ARG A 21 -15.68 -3.49 -3.02
C ARG A 21 -15.14 -2.16 -2.49
N VAL A 22 -14.53 -2.17 -1.30
CA VAL A 22 -13.92 -0.98 -0.68
C VAL A 22 -12.45 -0.94 -1.07
N ALA A 23 -12.06 0.08 -1.84
CA ALA A 23 -10.69 0.28 -2.30
C ALA A 23 -10.05 1.50 -1.63
N TYR A 24 -8.83 1.35 -1.14
CA TYR A 24 -7.98 2.47 -0.75
C TYR A 24 -7.17 2.95 -1.98
N PRO A 25 -7.29 4.23 -2.37
CA PRO A 25 -6.62 4.76 -3.56
C PRO A 25 -5.12 5.02 -3.31
N ALA A 26 -4.34 5.15 -4.40
CA ALA A 26 -2.94 5.56 -4.30
C ALA A 26 -2.85 7.03 -3.85
N LEU A 27 -2.17 7.30 -2.73
CA LEU A 27 -2.00 8.63 -2.14
C LEU A 27 -0.54 8.90 -1.72
N GLY A 28 -0.03 10.09 -2.09
CA GLY A 28 1.31 10.53 -1.71
C GLY A 28 1.42 10.84 -0.23
N LEU A 29 2.14 10.00 0.52
CA LEU A 29 2.26 10.14 1.98
C LEU A 29 3.41 11.06 2.43
N LEU A 30 4.40 11.31 1.57
CA LEU A 30 5.58 12.14 1.88
C LEU A 30 6.31 11.71 3.18
N TYR A 31 6.36 10.42 3.48
CA TYR A 31 7.07 9.88 4.65
C TYR A 31 8.57 9.71 4.44
N SER A 32 9.07 10.06 3.26
CA SER A 32 10.49 10.17 2.91
C SER A 32 10.70 11.38 2.02
N TYR A 33 11.81 12.10 2.21
CA TYR A 33 12.24 13.18 1.31
C TYR A 33 13.32 12.73 0.30
N ASP A 34 13.89 11.54 0.53
CA ASP A 34 14.89 10.89 -0.33
C ASP A 34 14.28 9.78 -1.21
N GLY A 35 12.96 9.60 -1.14
CA GLY A 35 12.22 8.56 -1.85
C GLY A 35 12.43 7.15 -1.28
N THR A 36 13.02 6.98 -0.10
CA THR A 36 13.26 5.64 0.46
C THR A 36 12.02 5.06 1.15
N LEU A 37 11.83 3.75 0.98
CA LEU A 37 10.85 3.01 1.79
C LEU A 37 11.37 2.91 3.23
N ASN A 38 10.51 3.16 4.20
CA ASN A 38 10.82 3.09 5.63
C ASN A 38 9.65 2.51 6.42
N ASP A 39 9.85 2.31 7.72
CA ASP A 39 8.86 1.68 8.60
C ASP A 39 7.54 2.45 8.66
N ARG A 40 7.54 3.78 8.44
CA ARG A 40 6.31 4.58 8.42
C ARG A 40 5.42 4.18 7.24
N TYR A 41 6.01 3.96 6.06
CA TYR A 41 5.27 3.45 4.91
C TYR A 41 4.71 2.05 5.19
N TYR A 42 5.55 1.15 5.71
CA TYR A 42 5.16 -0.22 6.00
C TYR A 42 3.99 -0.28 6.99
N GLU A 43 4.12 0.37 8.15
CA GLU A 43 3.07 0.36 9.17
C GLU A 43 1.80 1.04 8.68
N TYR A 44 1.90 2.13 7.91
CA TYR A 44 0.73 2.79 7.34
C TYR A 44 -0.10 1.84 6.45
N PHE A 45 0.53 1.18 5.48
CA PHE A 45 -0.20 0.26 4.59
C PHE A 45 -0.65 -1.01 5.32
N ARG A 46 0.10 -1.48 6.32
CA ARG A 46 -0.31 -2.57 7.21
C ARG A 46 -1.60 -2.23 7.95
N GLU A 47 -1.71 -1.03 8.52
CA GLU A 47 -2.93 -0.58 9.18
C GLU A 47 -4.09 -0.39 8.19
N LYS A 48 -3.83 0.10 6.96
CA LYS A 48 -4.87 0.15 5.90
C LYS A 48 -5.38 -1.24 5.50
N ALA A 49 -4.49 -2.24 5.41
CA ALA A 49 -4.88 -3.61 5.11
C ALA A 49 -5.72 -4.23 6.25
N LYS A 50 -5.36 -3.97 7.51
CA LYS A 50 -6.13 -4.39 8.69
C LYS A 50 -7.51 -3.72 8.77
N GLY A 51 -7.63 -2.49 8.28
CA GLY A 51 -8.86 -1.69 8.30
C GLY A 51 -10.03 -2.24 7.48
N GLY A 52 -9.86 -3.38 6.79
CA GLY A 52 -10.98 -4.09 6.16
C GLY A 52 -11.21 -3.74 4.69
N ALA A 53 -10.37 -2.89 4.08
CA ALA A 53 -10.39 -2.67 2.64
C ALA A 53 -10.20 -3.99 1.87
N GLY A 54 -10.90 -4.13 0.75
CA GLY A 54 -10.72 -5.24 -0.18
C GLY A 54 -9.41 -5.10 -0.95
N ILE A 55 -9.09 -3.89 -1.40
CA ILE A 55 -7.85 -3.56 -2.10
C ILE A 55 -7.20 -2.35 -1.45
N VAL A 56 -5.88 -2.40 -1.30
CA VAL A 56 -5.05 -1.27 -0.86
C VAL A 56 -4.02 -0.99 -1.94
N THR A 57 -4.20 0.13 -2.66
CA THR A 57 -3.25 0.54 -3.71
C THR A 57 -2.12 1.36 -3.11
N VAL A 58 -0.89 0.88 -3.24
CA VAL A 58 0.32 1.57 -2.77
C VAL A 58 0.80 2.55 -3.83
N GLY A 59 1.08 3.80 -3.45
CA GLY A 59 1.71 4.79 -4.32
C GLY A 59 1.20 6.21 -4.10
N PRO A 60 1.61 7.17 -4.95
CA PRO A 60 2.45 7.01 -6.13
C PRO A 60 3.87 6.54 -5.78
N VAL A 61 4.42 5.66 -6.61
CA VAL A 61 5.79 5.15 -6.49
C VAL A 61 6.56 5.43 -7.79
N GLY A 62 7.67 6.15 -7.66
CA GLY A 62 8.57 6.51 -8.74
C GLY A 62 9.45 5.35 -9.20
N ILE A 63 9.44 5.09 -10.51
CA ILE A 63 10.36 4.13 -11.13
C ILE A 63 11.76 4.73 -11.28
N ASP A 64 11.86 5.96 -11.77
CA ASP A 64 13.11 6.70 -11.92
C ASP A 64 12.91 8.20 -11.67
N LYS A 65 14.00 8.90 -11.29
CA LYS A 65 14.03 10.34 -11.02
C LYS A 65 13.46 11.17 -12.17
N ALA A 66 13.66 10.76 -13.42
CA ALA A 66 13.14 11.49 -14.58
C ALA A 66 11.60 11.55 -14.60
N GLY A 67 10.92 10.50 -14.12
CA GLY A 67 9.46 10.42 -14.10
C GLY A 67 8.82 10.73 -12.74
N SER A 68 9.55 10.58 -11.63
CA SER A 68 9.00 10.68 -10.29
C SER A 68 9.27 12.02 -9.58
N GLY A 69 10.18 12.82 -10.12
CA GLY A 69 10.75 13.95 -9.36
C GLY A 69 11.52 13.47 -8.12
N LEU A 70 11.88 14.42 -7.25
CA LEU A 70 12.80 14.16 -6.14
C LEU A 70 12.13 13.60 -4.88
N ILE A 71 10.82 13.84 -4.70
CA ILE A 71 10.16 13.72 -3.40
C ILE A 71 9.28 12.45 -3.29
N VAL A 72 8.91 11.83 -4.41
CA VAL A 72 8.04 10.65 -4.43
C VAL A 72 8.79 9.41 -3.95
N LEU A 73 8.12 8.54 -3.18
CA LEU A 73 8.62 7.21 -2.82
C LEU A 73 9.13 6.49 -4.09
N SER A 74 10.34 5.97 -4.10
CA SER A 74 10.98 5.40 -5.29
C SER A 74 11.38 3.94 -5.11
N LEU A 75 11.24 3.15 -6.18
CA LEU A 75 11.69 1.76 -6.26
C LEU A 75 13.20 1.60 -6.54
N ARG A 76 13.89 2.71 -6.85
CA ARG A 76 15.29 2.71 -7.32
C ARG A 76 16.27 2.09 -6.33
N ALA A 77 16.05 2.25 -5.03
CA ALA A 77 16.90 1.72 -3.98
C ALA A 77 16.23 0.52 -3.31
N THR A 78 16.07 -0.59 -4.04
CA THR A 78 15.74 -1.87 -3.38
C THR A 78 17.00 -2.40 -2.69
N ARG A 79 17.50 -1.68 -1.68
CA ARG A 79 18.46 -2.24 -0.73
C ARG A 79 17.63 -3.21 0.08
N ARG A 80 17.75 -4.51 -0.22
CA ARG A 80 17.02 -5.61 0.44
C ARG A 80 16.99 -5.30 1.93
N SER A 81 15.84 -4.83 2.44
CA SER A 81 15.68 -4.60 3.87
C SER A 81 15.90 -5.97 4.48
N SER A 82 17.03 -6.15 5.15
CA SER A 82 17.18 -7.33 6.00
C SER A 82 15.98 -7.30 6.94
N PRO A 83 15.19 -8.37 7.05
CA PRO A 83 14.02 -8.37 7.90
C PRO A 83 14.45 -7.87 9.27
N SER A 84 13.76 -6.85 9.77
CA SER A 84 14.00 -6.32 11.11
C SER A 84 14.09 -7.48 12.08
N LYS A 85 15.25 -7.63 12.75
CA LYS A 85 15.52 -8.71 13.71
C LYS A 85 14.54 -8.69 14.90
N ASN A 86 13.67 -7.69 15.00
CA ASN A 86 12.67 -7.54 16.05
C ASN A 86 11.36 -8.30 15.81
N LEU A 87 11.18 -8.98 14.67
CA LEU A 87 9.94 -9.73 14.40
C LEU A 87 9.84 -11.10 15.11
N ARG A 88 10.80 -11.46 15.99
CA ARG A 88 10.77 -12.72 16.77
C ARG A 88 10.22 -12.59 18.19
N ARG A 89 9.57 -11.48 18.55
CA ARG A 89 8.90 -11.33 19.85
C ARG A 89 7.67 -10.42 19.75
N SER A 90 6.53 -11.01 19.39
CA SER A 90 5.20 -10.66 19.93
C SER A 90 4.19 -11.71 19.51
#